data_AF-A0A8J3DC52-F1
#
_entry.id   AF-A0A8J3DC52-F1
#
_cell.length_a   1.000
_cell.length_b   1.000
_cell.length_c   1.000
_cell.angle_alpha   90.00
_cell.angle_beta   90.00
_cell.angle_gamma   90.00
#
_symmetry.space_group_name_H-M   'P 1'
#
loop_
_entity.id
_entity.type
_entity.pdbx_description
1 polymer ?
#
loop_
_entity_poly.entity_id
_entity_poly.type
_entity_poly.pdbx_seq_one_letter_code
_entity_poly.pdbx_strand_id
1 'polypeptide(L)'
;MTIDSGDVVYTPGGDFLVGGGATYTMNGGSFIQATGNNWMKFGTNTVGDATLIFNSGSSFNAGTSARMMIGDFNRNTLFHVNGGTVTTNAINLRAPGTIKVSSGELNITAAFIESLGNFQIEGGTVNFSQTYAPTAGILTFSGGSVDITGQLQQAGADLTISGSDVSATLLSLAAASTINFTAGTITISGTTDNGITAGADGYLNFLTGSSGQLILENVDSGLAASLLTDRIRLDGAVNAGAFAVADFGIGGSSISLIPESSHYAIGFGFAVLAVGLIRRRQTK
;
A
#
# COMPACT_ATOMS: atom_id res chain seq x y z
N MET A 1 12.99 26.04 -0.12
CA MET A 1 12.94 26.49 -1.54
C MET A 1 11.53 26.23 -2.04
N THR A 2 10.99 27.15 -2.84
CA THR A 2 9.64 27.02 -3.37
C THR A 2 9.69 27.15 -4.90
N ILE A 3 9.02 26.24 -5.61
CA ILE A 3 8.74 26.37 -7.05
C ILE A 3 7.24 26.58 -7.20
N ASP A 4 6.84 27.78 -7.61
CA ASP A 4 5.42 28.10 -7.83
C ASP A 4 5.02 27.93 -9.31
N SER A 5 5.96 28.10 -10.24
CA SER A 5 5.75 27.92 -11.68
C SER A 5 7.08 27.81 -12.44
N GLY A 6 7.01 27.42 -13.71
CA GLY A 6 8.18 27.29 -14.59
C GLY A 6 8.98 26.00 -14.37
N ASP A 7 10.02 25.81 -15.19
CA ASP A 7 10.83 24.61 -15.19
C ASP A 7 12.17 24.87 -14.51
N VAL A 8 12.51 24.02 -13.54
CA VAL A 8 13.83 23.97 -12.91
C VAL A 8 14.54 22.73 -13.44
N VAL A 9 15.54 22.94 -14.28
CA VAL A 9 16.40 21.85 -14.77
C VAL A 9 17.64 21.78 -13.91
N TYR A 10 17.80 20.67 -13.19
CA TYR A 10 19.02 20.34 -12.48
C TYR A 10 19.94 19.51 -13.39
N THR A 11 21.00 20.12 -13.89
CA THR A 11 22.07 19.41 -14.61
C THR A 11 23.11 18.92 -13.59
N PRO A 12 23.26 17.60 -13.38
CA PRO A 12 24.08 17.10 -12.29
C PRO A 12 25.58 17.37 -12.51
N GLY A 13 26.21 18.10 -11.58
CA GLY A 13 27.67 18.15 -11.41
C GLY A 13 28.17 17.36 -10.18
N GLY A 14 27.25 16.89 -9.34
CA GLY A 14 27.46 16.13 -8.10
C GLY A 14 26.10 15.69 -7.50
N ASP A 15 26.07 15.18 -6.28
CA ASP A 15 24.81 14.81 -5.61
C ASP A 15 23.95 16.05 -5.31
N PHE A 16 22.63 15.92 -5.43
CA PHE A 16 21.68 16.93 -5.00
C PHE A 16 21.33 16.69 -3.52
N LEU A 17 21.59 17.67 -2.67
CA LEU A 17 21.42 17.55 -1.23
C LEU A 17 20.43 18.59 -0.70
N VAL A 18 19.39 18.13 -0.02
CA VAL A 18 18.54 18.98 0.82
C VAL A 18 18.93 18.72 2.28
N GLY A 19 19.62 19.71 2.86
CA GLY A 19 19.97 19.72 4.28
C GLY A 19 18.73 19.65 5.17
N GLY A 20 18.84 19.05 6.36
CA GLY A 20 17.70 19.05 7.26
C GLY A 20 17.47 20.42 7.94
N GLY A 21 16.25 20.61 8.44
CA GLY A 21 15.66 21.91 8.75
C GLY A 21 15.08 22.62 7.54
N ALA A 22 15.18 22.04 6.33
CA ALA A 22 14.69 22.65 5.10
C ALA A 22 13.29 22.15 4.72
N THR A 23 12.46 23.08 4.26
CA THR A 23 11.23 22.78 3.54
C THR A 23 11.40 23.10 2.06
N TYR A 24 11.05 22.13 1.23
CA TYR A 24 10.96 22.25 -0.21
C TYR A 24 9.50 22.05 -0.63
N THR A 25 8.95 23.02 -1.36
CA THR A 25 7.55 22.98 -1.78
C THR A 25 7.43 23.28 -3.25
N MET A 26 6.70 22.46 -3.98
CA MET A 26 6.31 22.73 -5.36
C MET A 26 4.81 22.97 -5.41
N ASN A 27 4.40 24.19 -5.73
CA ASN A 27 2.99 24.59 -5.91
C ASN A 27 2.56 24.56 -7.38
N GLY A 28 3.49 24.28 -8.29
CA GLY A 28 3.30 24.22 -9.72
C GLY A 28 4.65 24.04 -10.42
N GLY A 29 4.65 24.07 -11.75
CA GLY A 29 5.87 23.98 -12.55
C GLY A 29 6.53 22.60 -12.50
N SER A 30 7.76 22.52 -13.02
CA SER A 30 8.49 21.25 -13.07
C SER A 30 9.88 21.35 -12.45
N PHE A 31 10.34 20.26 -11.86
CA PHE A 31 11.73 20.01 -11.52
C PHE A 31 12.17 18.78 -12.31
N ILE A 32 13.24 18.92 -13.08
CA ILE A 32 13.76 17.86 -13.93
C ILE A 32 15.24 17.72 -13.66
N GLN A 33 15.66 16.56 -13.16
CA GLN A 33 17.06 16.18 -13.20
C GLN A 33 17.41 15.74 -14.63
N ALA A 34 18.26 16.51 -15.29
CA ALA A 34 18.85 16.11 -16.57
C ALA A 34 19.77 14.90 -16.38
N THR A 35 20.18 14.26 -17.48
CA THR A 35 20.97 13.01 -17.48
C THR A 35 22.14 13.03 -16.47
N GLY A 36 22.26 11.97 -15.65
CA GLY A 36 23.38 11.81 -14.69
C GLY A 36 23.07 10.86 -13.52
N ASN A 37 24.06 10.10 -13.06
CA ASN A 37 23.96 9.02 -12.03
C ASN A 37 24.18 9.49 -10.59
N ASN A 38 23.64 10.66 -10.25
CA ASN A 38 23.92 11.27 -8.96
C ASN A 38 22.77 11.04 -7.98
N TRP A 39 23.09 10.97 -6.70
CA TRP A 39 22.09 10.76 -5.65
C TRP A 39 21.31 12.05 -5.41
N MET A 40 20.02 11.90 -5.12
CA MET A 40 19.23 12.97 -4.53
C MET A 40 18.96 12.60 -3.08
N LYS A 41 19.55 13.31 -2.14
CA LYS A 41 19.43 13.00 -0.71
C LYS A 41 18.63 14.09 0.01
N PHE A 42 17.60 13.66 0.72
CA PHE A 42 16.67 14.49 1.46
C PHE A 42 16.72 14.16 2.96
N GLY A 43 17.21 15.12 3.74
CA GLY A 43 17.58 14.89 5.13
C GLY A 43 19.05 14.46 5.23
N THR A 44 19.80 15.10 6.13
CA THR A 44 21.24 14.87 6.30
C THR A 44 21.59 14.61 7.75
N ASN A 45 22.75 13.99 7.94
CA ASN A 45 23.29 13.48 9.18
C ASN A 45 23.62 14.60 10.21
N THR A 46 23.50 15.86 9.82
CA THR A 46 24.10 17.00 10.55
C THR A 46 23.10 17.97 11.17
N VAL A 47 21.90 18.22 10.60
CA VAL A 47 20.93 19.17 11.19
C VAL A 47 19.50 18.84 10.75
N GLY A 48 18.53 18.82 11.68
CA GLY A 48 17.09 19.05 11.46
C GLY A 48 16.23 18.03 10.68
N ASP A 49 14.91 18.15 10.82
CA ASP A 49 13.90 17.42 10.04
C ASP A 49 13.75 18.05 8.63
N ALA A 50 13.51 17.25 7.60
CA ALA A 50 13.31 17.75 6.23
C ALA A 50 11.87 17.53 5.75
N THR A 51 11.34 18.44 4.95
CA THR A 51 9.99 18.30 4.40
C THR A 51 9.97 18.66 2.93
N LEU A 52 9.47 17.73 2.11
CA LEU A 52 9.26 17.90 0.69
C LEU A 52 7.77 17.77 0.41
N ILE A 53 7.19 18.75 -0.28
CA ILE A 53 5.75 18.77 -0.60
C ILE A 53 5.57 19.05 -2.10
N PHE A 54 4.85 18.17 -2.78
CA PHE A 54 4.53 18.28 -4.19
C PHE A 54 3.02 18.48 -4.35
N ASN A 55 2.60 19.74 -4.44
CA ASN A 55 1.19 20.11 -4.55
C ASN A 55 0.67 19.96 -5.99
N SER A 56 -0.65 20.05 -6.15
CA SER A 56 -1.32 19.97 -7.45
C SER A 56 -0.68 20.87 -8.52
N GLY A 57 -0.52 20.32 -9.72
CA GLY A 57 0.09 21.01 -10.86
C GLY A 57 1.62 21.05 -10.86
N SER A 58 2.28 20.46 -9.84
CA SER A 58 3.72 20.27 -9.85
C SER A 58 4.14 18.94 -10.48
N SER A 59 5.29 18.92 -11.14
CA SER A 59 5.92 17.71 -11.67
C SER A 59 7.37 17.62 -11.22
N PHE A 60 7.75 16.55 -10.52
CA PHE A 60 9.11 16.28 -10.11
C PHE A 60 9.62 15.01 -10.80
N ASN A 61 10.69 15.13 -11.57
CA ASN A 61 11.31 14.02 -12.27
C ASN A 61 12.79 13.93 -11.89
N ALA A 62 13.15 12.89 -11.12
CA ALA A 62 14.52 12.62 -10.69
C ALA A 62 15.39 12.00 -11.81
N GLY A 63 14.84 11.81 -13.01
CA GLY A 63 15.52 11.20 -14.15
C GLY A 63 15.75 9.69 -14.00
N THR A 64 16.43 9.10 -14.98
CA THR A 64 16.63 7.65 -15.11
C THR A 64 17.65 7.05 -14.14
N SER A 65 18.28 7.87 -13.33
CA SER A 65 19.60 7.58 -12.78
C SER A 65 19.75 7.92 -11.29
N ALA A 66 18.81 8.69 -10.73
CA ALA A 66 18.84 9.05 -9.33
C ALA A 66 18.23 7.95 -8.45
N ARG A 67 19.02 7.49 -7.48
CA ARG A 67 18.48 6.91 -6.26
C ARG A 67 18.12 8.09 -5.35
N MET A 68 16.85 8.19 -4.99
CA MET A 68 16.41 9.16 -3.98
C MET A 68 16.61 8.53 -2.60
N MET A 69 17.32 9.21 -1.72
CA MET A 69 17.42 8.83 -0.32
C MET A 69 16.52 9.76 0.49
N ILE A 70 15.57 9.20 1.21
CA ILE A 70 14.62 9.93 2.05
C ILE A 70 14.85 9.50 3.49
N GLY A 71 15.25 10.47 4.32
CA GLY A 71 15.62 10.21 5.71
C GLY A 71 17.07 9.76 5.84
N ASP A 72 17.62 10.00 7.02
CA ASP A 72 18.88 9.42 7.49
C ASP A 72 18.89 9.40 9.02
N PHE A 73 19.53 8.39 9.60
CA PHE A 73 19.56 8.03 11.02
C PHE A 73 19.02 9.10 12.02
N ASN A 74 17.89 8.77 12.68
CA ASN A 74 17.27 9.50 13.80
C ASN A 74 16.60 10.87 13.50
N ARG A 75 16.26 11.20 12.25
CA ARG A 75 15.60 12.47 11.87
C ARG A 75 14.37 12.28 10.97
N ASN A 76 13.30 13.02 11.23
CA ASN A 76 12.05 12.88 10.49
C ASN A 76 12.18 13.59 9.14
N THR A 77 12.18 12.84 8.05
CA THR A 77 12.01 13.40 6.71
C THR A 77 10.61 13.06 6.21
N LEU A 78 9.82 14.07 5.89
CA LEU A 78 8.54 13.90 5.22
C LEU A 78 8.71 14.13 3.72
N PHE A 79 8.32 13.14 2.92
CA PHE A 79 8.15 13.26 1.48
C PHE A 79 6.66 13.13 1.16
N HIS A 80 6.02 14.24 0.79
CA HIS A 80 4.57 14.32 0.65
C HIS A 80 4.16 14.65 -0.78
N VAL A 81 3.54 13.68 -1.45
CA VAL A 81 2.85 13.89 -2.72
C VAL A 81 1.40 14.29 -2.41
N ASN A 82 1.07 15.55 -2.71
CA ASN A 82 -0.20 16.19 -2.38
C ASN A 82 -0.85 16.79 -3.63
N GLY A 83 -1.03 15.96 -4.65
CA GLY A 83 -1.69 16.31 -5.91
C GLY A 83 -0.73 16.53 -7.08
N GLY A 84 0.57 16.61 -6.82
CA GLY A 84 1.61 16.65 -7.86
C GLY A 84 1.94 15.28 -8.43
N THR A 85 2.78 15.26 -9.46
CA THR A 85 3.34 14.04 -10.05
C THR A 85 4.82 13.94 -9.68
N VAL A 86 5.23 12.81 -9.09
CA VAL A 86 6.62 12.50 -8.78
C VAL A 86 7.00 11.25 -9.55
N THR A 87 8.09 11.34 -10.32
CA THR A 87 8.69 10.21 -11.03
C THR A 87 10.14 10.05 -10.63
N THR A 88 10.52 8.84 -10.22
CA THR A 88 11.88 8.52 -9.82
C THR A 88 12.25 7.09 -10.19
N ASN A 89 13.56 6.84 -10.28
CA ASN A 89 14.03 5.50 -10.54
C ASN A 89 13.89 4.62 -9.29
N ALA A 90 14.52 4.97 -8.18
CA ALA A 90 14.45 4.19 -6.94
C ALA A 90 14.42 5.10 -5.72
N ILE A 91 13.87 4.60 -4.61
CA ILE A 91 13.81 5.33 -3.34
C ILE A 91 14.39 4.46 -2.21
N ASN A 92 15.46 4.90 -1.56
CA ASN A 92 15.89 4.34 -0.28
C ASN A 92 15.22 5.13 0.86
N LEU A 93 14.27 4.52 1.57
CA LEU A 93 13.53 5.15 2.66
C LEU A 93 14.09 4.70 4.01
N ARG A 94 14.79 5.59 4.70
CA ARG A 94 15.40 5.27 6.00
C ARG A 94 14.59 5.80 7.15
N ALA A 95 14.51 5.04 8.23
CA ALA A 95 13.87 5.47 9.46
C ALA A 95 14.57 6.70 10.06
N PRO A 96 13.82 7.66 10.64
CA PRO A 96 12.36 7.73 10.76
C PRO A 96 11.66 8.49 9.60
N GLY A 97 12.21 8.44 8.38
CA GLY A 97 11.59 9.01 7.18
C GLY A 97 10.19 8.45 6.90
N THR A 98 9.35 9.28 6.27
CA THR A 98 7.98 8.95 5.88
C THR A 98 7.72 9.40 4.45
N ILE A 99 7.17 8.50 3.63
CA ILE A 99 6.55 8.85 2.35
C ILE A 99 5.04 8.87 2.58
N LYS A 100 4.41 9.98 2.22
CA LYS A 100 2.96 10.17 2.28
C LYS A 100 2.45 10.54 0.91
N VAL A 101 1.44 9.84 0.43
CA VAL A 101 0.71 10.18 -0.79
C VAL A 101 -0.74 10.43 -0.40
N SER A 102 -1.17 11.69 -0.41
CA SER A 102 -2.56 12.07 -0.10
C SER A 102 -3.40 12.25 -1.36
N SER A 103 -2.77 12.64 -2.47
CA SER A 103 -3.36 12.73 -3.80
C SER A 103 -2.24 12.88 -4.84
N GLY A 104 -2.55 12.82 -6.14
CA GLY A 104 -1.56 12.92 -7.22
C GLY A 104 -0.94 11.57 -7.57
N GLU A 105 0.27 11.58 -8.11
CA GLU A 105 0.92 10.38 -8.65
C GLU A 105 2.36 10.22 -8.13
N LEU A 106 2.70 9.02 -7.68
CA LEU A 106 4.07 8.63 -7.36
C LEU A 106 4.48 7.43 -8.20
N ASN A 107 5.40 7.63 -9.13
CA ASN A 107 5.89 6.64 -10.08
C ASN A 107 7.34 6.25 -9.75
N ILE A 108 7.58 4.97 -9.49
CA ILE A 108 8.87 4.42 -9.08
C ILE A 108 9.23 3.27 -10.02
N THR A 109 10.26 3.47 -10.86
CA THR A 109 10.53 2.55 -11.98
C THR A 109 11.46 1.37 -11.64
N ALA A 110 12.22 1.42 -10.56
CA ALA A 110 13.13 0.36 -10.13
C ALA A 110 12.80 -0.24 -8.76
N ALA A 111 13.25 -1.49 -8.62
CA ALA A 111 12.83 -2.52 -7.68
C ALA A 111 13.25 -2.36 -6.22
N PHE A 112 13.61 -1.15 -5.78
CA PHE A 112 14.27 -1.03 -4.48
C PHE A 112 13.74 0.13 -3.66
N ILE A 113 12.78 -0.20 -2.82
CA ILE A 113 12.58 0.48 -1.54
C ILE A 113 13.01 -0.45 -0.43
N GLU A 114 14.22 -0.24 0.07
CA GLU A 114 14.49 -0.55 1.47
C GLU A 114 13.78 0.50 2.29
N SER A 115 12.69 0.10 2.96
CA SER A 115 12.05 0.95 3.95
C SER A 115 12.41 0.45 5.34
N LEU A 116 12.97 1.33 6.16
CA LEU A 116 12.84 1.24 7.63
C LEU A 116 11.81 2.25 8.17
N GLY A 117 11.28 3.11 7.29
CA GLY A 117 10.37 4.21 7.61
C GLY A 117 8.91 3.90 7.29
N ASN A 118 8.03 4.89 7.41
CA ASN A 118 6.60 4.71 7.15
C ASN A 118 6.25 5.02 5.69
N PHE A 119 5.40 4.19 5.09
CA PHE A 119 4.85 4.44 3.76
C PHE A 119 3.33 4.49 3.87
N GLN A 120 2.75 5.66 3.62
CA GLN A 120 1.33 5.95 3.83
C GLN A 120 0.71 6.44 2.53
N ILE A 121 -0.28 5.72 2.04
CA ILE A 121 -1.06 6.12 0.86
C ILE A 121 -2.50 6.30 1.31
N GLU A 122 -2.92 7.55 1.36
CA GLU A 122 -4.26 7.98 1.74
C GLU A 122 -5.12 8.28 0.51
N GLY A 123 -4.51 8.44 -0.66
CA GLY A 123 -5.16 8.75 -1.92
C GLY A 123 -4.17 8.80 -3.08
N GLY A 124 -4.65 9.18 -4.28
CA GLY A 124 -3.82 9.25 -5.49
C GLY A 124 -3.47 7.88 -6.07
N THR A 125 -2.47 7.86 -6.94
CA THR A 125 -1.98 6.65 -7.62
C THR A 125 -0.50 6.45 -7.32
N VAL A 126 -0.11 5.25 -6.90
CA VAL A 126 1.29 4.88 -6.70
C VAL A 126 1.64 3.69 -7.59
N ASN A 127 2.63 3.88 -8.47
CA ASN A 127 3.04 2.87 -9.43
C ASN A 127 4.47 2.41 -9.12
N PHE A 128 4.64 1.10 -8.99
CA PHE A 128 5.92 0.43 -8.84
C PHE A 128 6.12 -0.50 -10.05
N SER A 129 7.09 -0.19 -10.91
CA SER A 129 7.33 -1.03 -12.09
C SER A 129 8.00 -2.36 -11.77
N GLN A 130 8.44 -2.59 -10.53
CA GLN A 130 9.21 -3.74 -10.10
C GLN A 130 8.88 -4.10 -8.63
N THR A 131 9.66 -5.00 -8.01
CA THR A 131 9.50 -5.41 -6.61
C THR A 131 9.53 -4.22 -5.64
N TYR A 132 8.60 -4.20 -4.70
CA TYR A 132 8.58 -3.33 -3.54
C TYR A 132 8.82 -4.18 -2.28
N ALA A 133 9.90 -3.93 -1.55
CA ALA A 133 10.37 -4.80 -0.46
C ALA A 133 10.65 -4.06 0.87
N PRO A 134 9.63 -3.51 1.54
CA PRO A 134 9.83 -2.85 2.84
C PRO A 134 10.39 -3.85 3.87
N THR A 135 11.43 -3.44 4.60
CA THR A 135 12.16 -4.29 5.58
C THR A 135 11.88 -3.93 7.04
N ALA A 136 11.29 -2.76 7.31
CA ALA A 136 10.66 -2.35 8.56
C ALA A 136 9.75 -1.12 8.35
N GLY A 137 8.91 -0.81 9.35
CA GLY A 137 8.00 0.35 9.34
C GLY A 137 6.58 0.03 8.90
N ILE A 138 5.65 0.98 9.07
CA ILE A 138 4.23 0.74 8.79
C ILE A 138 3.95 0.99 7.30
N LEU A 139 3.34 0.00 6.64
CA LEU A 139 2.76 0.15 5.31
C LEU A 139 1.24 0.25 5.44
N THR A 140 0.70 1.42 5.10
CA THR A 140 -0.74 1.68 5.19
C THR A 140 -1.28 2.19 3.86
N PHE A 141 -2.30 1.50 3.37
CA PHE A 141 -3.10 1.89 2.23
C PHE A 141 -4.52 2.20 2.71
N SER A 142 -4.90 3.47 2.77
CA SER A 142 -6.22 3.91 3.27
C SER A 142 -7.09 4.63 2.25
N GLY A 143 -6.59 4.80 1.04
CA GLY A 143 -7.32 5.28 -0.12
C GLY A 143 -6.44 5.28 -1.37
N GLY A 144 -7.00 5.62 -2.52
CA GLY A 144 -6.26 5.63 -3.79
C GLY A 144 -6.00 4.24 -4.38
N SER A 145 -5.14 4.20 -5.40
CA SER A 145 -4.77 3.00 -6.14
C SER A 145 -3.26 2.77 -6.09
N VAL A 146 -2.86 1.51 -5.97
CA VAL A 146 -1.46 1.10 -5.94
C VAL A 146 -1.25 -0.01 -6.94
N ASP A 147 -0.42 0.24 -7.94
CA ASP A 147 -0.08 -0.76 -8.95
C ASP A 147 1.38 -1.19 -8.81
N ILE A 148 1.59 -2.47 -8.51
CA ILE A 148 2.90 -3.09 -8.41
C ILE A 148 3.01 -4.11 -9.55
N THR A 149 3.61 -3.72 -10.66
CA THR A 149 3.82 -4.63 -11.82
C THR A 149 4.71 -5.82 -11.45
N GLY A 150 5.51 -5.72 -10.38
CA GLY A 150 6.33 -6.80 -9.86
C GLY A 150 5.73 -7.47 -8.62
N GLN A 151 6.56 -7.56 -7.58
CA GLN A 151 6.25 -8.26 -6.35
C GLN A 151 6.07 -7.28 -5.18
N LEU A 152 4.99 -7.42 -4.42
CA LEU A 152 4.84 -6.83 -3.08
C LEU A 152 5.50 -7.77 -2.07
N GLN A 153 6.68 -7.43 -1.56
CA GLN A 153 7.44 -8.23 -0.60
C GLN A 153 7.47 -7.59 0.80
N GLN A 154 6.53 -7.91 1.67
CA GLN A 154 6.47 -7.35 3.02
C GLN A 154 7.39 -8.11 3.99
N ALA A 155 8.55 -7.55 4.33
CA ALA A 155 9.47 -8.15 5.28
C ALA A 155 9.32 -7.56 6.69
N GLY A 156 8.66 -8.30 7.58
CA GLY A 156 8.72 -8.08 9.03
C GLY A 156 7.83 -6.98 9.62
N ALA A 157 6.87 -6.45 8.84
CA ALA A 157 5.89 -5.47 9.33
C ALA A 157 4.47 -5.81 8.87
N ASP A 158 3.48 -5.35 9.62
CA ASP A 158 2.06 -5.53 9.28
C ASP A 158 1.68 -4.75 8.01
N LEU A 159 0.97 -5.41 7.10
CA LEU A 159 0.34 -4.79 5.94
C LEU A 159 -1.09 -4.40 6.32
N THR A 160 -1.41 -3.09 6.33
CA THR A 160 -2.78 -2.62 6.58
C THR A 160 -3.38 -2.01 5.33
N ILE A 161 -4.51 -2.56 4.88
CA ILE A 161 -5.34 -2.02 3.80
C ILE A 161 -6.70 -1.65 4.40
N SER A 162 -7.12 -0.41 4.19
CA SER A 162 -8.28 0.19 4.86
C SER A 162 -9.23 0.93 3.91
N GLY A 163 -8.98 0.84 2.60
CA GLY A 163 -9.81 1.50 1.58
C GLY A 163 -9.16 1.69 0.22
N SER A 164 -7.99 1.10 -0.03
CA SER A 164 -7.31 1.17 -1.33
C SER A 164 -7.56 -0.08 -2.17
N ASP A 165 -7.40 0.07 -3.49
CA ASP A 165 -7.24 -1.04 -4.42
C ASP A 165 -5.75 -1.21 -4.71
N VAL A 166 -5.20 -2.37 -4.38
CA VAL A 166 -3.78 -2.70 -4.57
C VAL A 166 -3.67 -3.82 -5.61
N SER A 167 -2.98 -3.62 -6.72
CA SER A 167 -2.61 -4.69 -7.65
C SER A 167 -1.15 -5.09 -7.50
N ALA A 168 -0.88 -6.39 -7.53
CA ALA A 168 0.47 -6.92 -7.60
C ALA A 168 0.54 -8.18 -8.48
N THR A 169 1.66 -8.45 -9.15
CA THR A 169 1.83 -9.76 -9.80
C THR A 169 2.13 -10.84 -8.76
N LEU A 170 2.88 -10.53 -7.72
CA LEU A 170 3.22 -11.50 -6.67
C LEU A 170 3.11 -10.85 -5.29
N LEU A 171 2.42 -11.49 -4.36
CA LEU A 171 2.45 -11.14 -2.95
C LEU A 171 3.42 -12.07 -2.23
N SER A 172 4.42 -11.51 -1.57
CA SER A 172 5.37 -12.22 -0.72
C SER A 172 5.39 -11.62 0.67
N LEU A 173 5.12 -12.41 1.70
CA LEU A 173 5.24 -11.97 3.09
C LEU A 173 6.41 -12.69 3.75
N ALA A 174 7.24 -12.00 4.54
CA ALA A 174 8.16 -12.67 5.45
C ALA A 174 7.42 -13.31 6.63
N ALA A 175 8.13 -14.16 7.38
CA ALA A 175 7.57 -14.84 8.55
C ALA A 175 7.00 -13.83 9.56
N ALA A 176 5.84 -14.15 10.14
CA ALA A 176 5.10 -13.35 11.11
C ALA A 176 4.47 -12.03 10.62
N SER A 177 4.54 -11.68 9.32
CA SER A 177 3.79 -10.53 8.80
C SER A 177 2.27 -10.82 8.84
N THR A 178 1.47 -9.90 9.39
CA THR A 178 0.00 -9.98 9.31
C THR A 178 -0.55 -9.07 8.21
N ILE A 179 -1.72 -9.44 7.68
CA ILE A 179 -2.52 -8.56 6.82
C ILE A 179 -3.79 -8.17 7.56
N ASN A 180 -4.00 -6.87 7.71
CA ASN A 180 -5.23 -6.32 8.26
C ASN A 180 -6.02 -5.59 7.17
N PHE A 181 -7.15 -6.16 6.76
CA PHE A 181 -8.04 -5.54 5.79
C PHE A 181 -9.22 -4.89 6.50
N THR A 182 -9.13 -3.63 6.91
CA THR A 182 -10.32 -2.96 7.46
C THR A 182 -11.34 -2.56 6.38
N ALA A 183 -10.90 -2.43 5.12
CA ALA A 183 -11.69 -2.39 3.88
C ALA A 183 -10.74 -2.53 2.66
N GLY A 184 -11.24 -2.41 1.42
CA GLY A 184 -10.43 -2.38 0.19
C GLY A 184 -10.13 -3.76 -0.41
N THR A 185 -9.33 -3.77 -1.46
CA THR A 185 -8.99 -4.98 -2.22
C THR A 185 -7.48 -5.10 -2.45
N ILE A 186 -6.98 -6.33 -2.48
CA ILE A 186 -5.70 -6.66 -3.10
C ILE A 186 -5.95 -7.66 -4.24
N THR A 187 -5.49 -7.32 -5.44
CA THR A 187 -5.62 -8.14 -6.64
C THR A 187 -4.26 -8.68 -7.03
N ILE A 188 -4.17 -10.01 -7.14
CA ILE A 188 -2.96 -10.72 -7.47
C ILE A 188 -3.10 -11.38 -8.84
N SER A 189 -2.21 -11.03 -9.78
CA SER A 189 -2.30 -11.48 -11.18
C SER A 189 -1.31 -12.58 -11.57
N GLY A 190 -0.40 -12.96 -10.67
CA GLY A 190 0.67 -13.91 -10.95
C GLY A 190 0.20 -15.37 -11.05
N THR A 191 0.81 -16.09 -12.00
CA THR A 191 0.49 -17.48 -12.31
C THR A 191 1.42 -18.50 -11.62
N THR A 192 2.51 -18.04 -11.00
CA THR A 192 3.44 -18.89 -10.23
C THR A 192 3.06 -18.89 -8.76
N ASP A 193 3.00 -20.07 -8.13
CA ASP A 193 2.56 -20.26 -6.73
C ASP A 193 1.25 -19.54 -6.36
N ASN A 194 0.30 -19.46 -7.31
CA ASN A 194 -0.96 -18.73 -7.18
C ASN A 194 -0.77 -17.24 -6.83
N GLY A 195 0.38 -16.68 -7.18
CA GLY A 195 0.77 -15.31 -6.87
C GLY A 195 1.00 -15.04 -5.39
N ILE A 196 1.11 -16.09 -4.55
CA ILE A 196 1.34 -15.95 -3.11
C ILE A 196 2.57 -16.75 -2.69
N THR A 197 3.63 -16.05 -2.31
CA THR A 197 4.74 -16.60 -1.53
C THR A 197 4.53 -16.22 -0.07
N ALA A 198 4.64 -17.16 0.85
CA ALA A 198 4.59 -16.87 2.27
C ALA A 198 5.92 -17.31 2.87
N GLY A 199 6.37 -16.59 3.89
CA GLY A 199 7.68 -16.74 4.50
C GLY A 199 7.87 -18.09 5.19
N ALA A 200 8.86 -18.19 6.08
CA ALA A 200 9.22 -19.47 6.72
C ALA A 200 8.06 -20.15 7.50
N ASP A 201 6.99 -19.43 7.86
CA ASP A 201 5.78 -19.98 8.45
C ASP A 201 4.71 -20.40 7.41
N GLY A 202 4.72 -19.85 6.20
CA GLY A 202 3.94 -20.32 5.06
C GLY A 202 2.51 -19.76 4.92
N TYR A 203 2.08 -18.82 5.76
CA TYR A 203 0.69 -18.33 5.78
C TYR A 203 0.53 -16.82 5.62
N LEU A 204 -0.54 -16.41 4.95
CA LEU A 204 -1.16 -15.08 5.02
C LEU A 204 -2.10 -15.06 6.23
N ASN A 205 -1.86 -14.17 7.19
CA ASN A 205 -2.65 -14.10 8.41
C ASN A 205 -3.59 -12.90 8.41
N PHE A 206 -4.89 -13.13 8.32
CA PHE A 206 -5.92 -12.12 8.48
C PHE A 206 -6.18 -11.85 9.97
N LEU A 207 -6.58 -10.62 10.31
CA LEU A 207 -7.04 -10.28 11.65
C LEU A 207 -8.56 -10.31 11.75
N THR A 208 -9.09 -10.73 12.91
CA THR A 208 -10.54 -10.64 13.20
C THR A 208 -11.06 -9.21 13.00
N GLY A 209 -12.22 -9.10 12.37
CA GLY A 209 -12.84 -7.82 11.98
C GLY A 209 -12.40 -7.30 10.61
N SER A 210 -11.49 -8.00 9.91
CA SER A 210 -11.16 -7.67 8.54
C SER A 210 -12.37 -7.84 7.61
N SER A 211 -12.61 -6.88 6.72
CA SER A 211 -13.77 -6.80 5.81
C SER A 211 -13.41 -6.63 4.32
N GLY A 212 -12.12 -6.48 4.00
CA GLY A 212 -11.65 -6.39 2.62
C GLY A 212 -11.55 -7.76 1.91
N GLN A 213 -11.02 -7.74 0.69
CA GLN A 213 -10.96 -8.91 -0.18
C GLN A 213 -9.56 -9.13 -0.77
N LEU A 214 -9.17 -10.39 -0.87
CA LEU A 214 -8.04 -10.86 -1.69
C LEU A 214 -8.61 -11.43 -2.98
N ILE A 215 -8.27 -10.83 -4.12
CA ILE A 215 -8.65 -11.26 -5.45
C ILE A 215 -7.46 -11.94 -6.10
N LEU A 216 -7.67 -13.13 -6.65
CA LEU A 216 -6.70 -13.95 -7.33
C LEU A 216 -7.13 -14.09 -8.79
N GLU A 217 -6.49 -13.37 -9.68
CA GLU A 217 -6.79 -13.47 -11.12
C GLU A 217 -6.28 -14.79 -11.66
N ASN A 218 -7.02 -15.35 -12.63
CA ASN A 218 -6.66 -16.63 -13.28
C ASN A 218 -6.54 -17.83 -12.32
N VAL A 219 -7.09 -17.71 -11.10
CA VAL A 219 -7.18 -18.80 -10.13
C VAL A 219 -8.64 -19.22 -9.99
N ASP A 220 -8.92 -20.49 -10.24
CA ASP A 220 -10.26 -21.05 -10.05
C ASP A 220 -10.64 -21.19 -8.57
N SER A 221 -11.93 -21.34 -8.30
CA SER A 221 -12.45 -21.39 -6.94
C SER A 221 -12.00 -22.62 -6.14
N GLY A 222 -11.64 -23.72 -6.80
CA GLY A 222 -11.10 -24.91 -6.15
C GLY A 222 -9.68 -24.69 -5.64
N LEU A 223 -8.84 -24.07 -6.45
CA LEU A 223 -7.48 -23.69 -6.09
C LEU A 223 -7.46 -22.54 -5.07
N ALA A 224 -8.39 -21.58 -5.18
CA ALA A 224 -8.56 -20.55 -4.16
C ALA A 224 -9.00 -21.15 -2.82
N ALA A 225 -9.88 -22.16 -2.82
CA ALA A 225 -10.31 -22.84 -1.61
C ALA A 225 -9.18 -23.66 -0.93
N SER A 226 -8.25 -24.25 -1.69
CA SER A 226 -7.12 -24.99 -1.09
C SER A 226 -6.14 -24.07 -0.35
N LEU A 227 -6.05 -22.78 -0.75
CA LEU A 227 -5.25 -21.79 -0.01
C LEU A 227 -5.78 -21.57 1.41
N LEU A 228 -7.07 -21.79 1.68
CA LEU A 228 -7.67 -21.62 3.01
C LEU A 228 -7.15 -22.62 4.05
N THR A 229 -6.66 -23.78 3.63
CA THR A 229 -6.10 -24.80 4.53
C THR A 229 -4.58 -24.73 4.60
N ASP A 230 -3.95 -24.28 3.51
CA ASP A 230 -2.51 -24.44 3.34
C ASP A 230 -1.74 -23.14 3.56
N ARG A 231 -2.37 -22.00 3.25
CA ARG A 231 -1.67 -20.71 3.10
C ARG A 231 -2.40 -19.54 3.73
N ILE A 232 -3.58 -19.69 4.32
CA ILE A 232 -4.36 -18.60 4.93
C ILE A 232 -4.75 -18.95 6.38
N ARG A 233 -4.68 -17.96 7.27
CA ARG A 233 -5.04 -18.05 8.69
C ARG A 233 -5.87 -16.85 9.13
N LEU A 234 -6.60 -17.03 10.22
CA LEU A 234 -7.25 -15.98 10.99
C LEU A 234 -6.65 -15.96 12.39
N ASP A 235 -6.13 -14.80 12.83
CA ASP A 235 -5.49 -14.60 14.13
C ASP A 235 -4.44 -15.68 14.49
N GLY A 236 -3.69 -16.14 13.48
CA GLY A 236 -2.63 -17.12 13.61
C GLY A 236 -3.08 -18.59 13.56
N ALA A 237 -4.38 -18.86 13.41
CA ALA A 237 -4.93 -20.22 13.30
C ALA A 237 -5.52 -20.50 11.91
N VAL A 238 -5.34 -21.73 11.41
CA VAL A 238 -6.02 -22.18 10.19
C VAL A 238 -7.50 -22.36 10.51
N ASN A 239 -8.35 -21.55 9.90
CA ASN A 239 -9.80 -21.58 10.09
C ASN A 239 -10.51 -21.33 8.76
N ALA A 240 -10.48 -22.32 7.86
CA ALA A 240 -11.09 -22.22 6.54
C ALA A 240 -12.59 -21.85 6.60
N GLY A 241 -13.30 -22.25 7.65
CA GLY A 241 -14.72 -21.93 7.84
C GLY A 241 -15.01 -20.45 8.15
N ALA A 242 -13.99 -19.66 8.47
CA ALA A 242 -14.13 -18.22 8.64
C ALA A 242 -14.10 -17.44 7.31
N PHE A 243 -13.78 -18.11 6.19
CA PHE A 243 -13.59 -17.45 4.90
C PHE A 243 -14.65 -17.89 3.88
N ALA A 244 -15.02 -16.97 2.99
CA ALA A 244 -15.81 -17.23 1.81
C ALA A 244 -14.92 -17.13 0.57
N VAL A 245 -15.11 -18.08 -0.34
CA VAL A 245 -14.55 -18.03 -1.70
C VAL A 245 -15.69 -17.72 -2.67
N ALA A 246 -15.51 -16.70 -3.51
CA ALA A 246 -16.43 -16.41 -4.60
C ALA A 246 -15.71 -16.49 -5.94
N ASP A 247 -16.30 -17.21 -6.87
CA ASP A 247 -15.79 -17.40 -8.24
C ASP A 247 -16.36 -16.30 -9.15
N PHE A 248 -15.50 -15.64 -9.93
CA PHE A 248 -15.91 -14.70 -10.97
C PHE A 248 -15.92 -15.32 -12.38
N GLY A 249 -15.67 -16.63 -12.50
CA GLY A 249 -15.59 -17.37 -13.74
C GLY A 249 -14.20 -17.27 -14.38
N ILE A 250 -14.14 -17.01 -15.69
CA ILE A 250 -12.90 -16.96 -16.50
C ILE A 250 -11.93 -15.81 -16.12
N GLY A 251 -12.16 -15.13 -14.98
CA GLY A 251 -11.41 -13.96 -14.53
C GLY A 251 -10.84 -14.05 -13.11
N GLY A 252 -11.00 -15.18 -12.40
CA GLY A 252 -10.38 -15.40 -11.09
C GLY A 252 -11.36 -15.60 -9.93
N SER A 253 -10.82 -15.68 -8.72
CA SER A 253 -11.57 -15.93 -7.48
C SER A 253 -11.26 -14.87 -6.43
N SER A 254 -12.21 -14.61 -5.53
CA SER A 254 -11.96 -13.81 -4.33
C SER A 254 -12.01 -14.64 -3.06
N ILE A 255 -11.21 -14.24 -2.09
CA ILE A 255 -11.20 -14.74 -0.71
C ILE A 255 -11.50 -13.55 0.20
N SER A 256 -12.48 -13.73 1.09
CA SER A 256 -12.89 -12.72 2.07
C SER A 256 -13.26 -13.39 3.38
N LEU A 257 -13.12 -12.67 4.49
CA LEU A 257 -13.66 -13.13 5.76
C LEU A 257 -15.18 -13.05 5.73
N ILE A 258 -15.83 -14.11 6.22
CA ILE A 258 -17.25 -14.10 6.50
C ILE A 258 -17.42 -13.19 7.71
N PRO A 259 -18.17 -12.07 7.59
CA PRO A 259 -18.46 -11.24 8.75
C PRO A 259 -19.10 -12.13 9.81
N GLU A 260 -18.60 -12.10 11.04
CA GLU A 260 -19.28 -12.77 12.14
C GLU A 260 -20.74 -12.36 12.10
N SER A 261 -21.64 -13.34 12.20
CA SER A 261 -23.08 -13.10 12.22
C SER A 261 -23.36 -12.19 13.41
N SER A 262 -23.41 -10.88 13.15
CA SER A 262 -23.70 -9.93 14.20
C SER A 262 -25.04 -10.37 14.79
N HIS A 263 -25.05 -10.72 16.08
CA HIS A 263 -26.24 -11.22 16.77
C HIS A 263 -27.44 -10.24 16.66
N TYR A 264 -27.23 -9.03 16.11
CA TYR A 264 -28.21 -8.04 15.71
C TYR A 264 -29.09 -8.42 14.50
N ALA A 265 -28.63 -9.27 13.57
CA ALA A 265 -29.44 -9.67 12.42
C ALA A 265 -30.61 -10.59 12.82
N ILE A 266 -30.42 -11.42 13.85
CA ILE A 266 -31.47 -12.31 14.39
C ILE A 266 -32.45 -11.50 15.27
N GLY A 267 -31.95 -10.52 16.03
CA GLY A 267 -32.77 -9.66 16.88
C GLY A 267 -33.80 -8.81 16.10
N PHE A 268 -33.41 -8.22 14.96
CA PHE A 268 -34.34 -7.47 14.10
C PHE A 268 -35.39 -8.37 13.44
N GLY A 269 -35.01 -9.59 13.02
CA GLY A 269 -35.95 -10.56 12.46
C GLY A 269 -37.07 -10.94 13.43
N PHE A 270 -36.73 -11.19 14.70
CA PHE A 270 -37.72 -11.48 15.74
C PHE A 270 -38.55 -10.26 16.16
N ALA A 271 -37.95 -9.06 16.23
CA ALA A 271 -38.68 -7.85 16.58
C ALA A 271 -39.74 -7.49 15.51
N VAL A 272 -39.41 -7.62 14.22
CA VAL A 272 -40.35 -7.39 13.12
C VAL A 272 -41.46 -8.45 13.08
N LEU A 273 -41.12 -9.73 13.36
CA LEU A 273 -42.11 -10.80 13.45
C LEU A 273 -43.06 -10.61 14.65
N ALA A 274 -42.54 -10.19 15.80
CA ALA A 274 -43.33 -9.92 17.01
C ALA A 274 -44.28 -8.72 16.81
N VAL A 275 -43.81 -7.63 16.20
CA VAL A 275 -44.66 -6.47 15.85
C VAL A 275 -45.72 -6.86 14.82
N GLY A 276 -45.38 -7.70 13.84
CA GLY A 276 -46.33 -8.24 12.87
C GLY A 276 -47.42 -9.13 13.49
N LEU A 277 -47.06 -9.98 14.44
CA LEU A 277 -47.99 -10.85 15.17
C LEU A 277 -48.89 -10.07 16.13
N ILE A 278 -48.39 -9.03 16.79
CA ILE A 278 -49.17 -8.16 17.67
C ILE A 278 -50.19 -7.33 16.85
N ARG A 279 -49.79 -6.77 15.70
CA ARG A 279 -50.72 -6.04 14.81
C ARG A 279 -51.81 -6.93 14.22
N ARG A 280 -51.51 -8.19 13.91
CA ARG A 280 -52.50 -9.14 13.36
C ARG A 280 -53.50 -9.65 14.40
N ARG A 281 -53.20 -9.53 15.70
CA ARG A 281 -54.12 -9.87 16.80
C ARG A 281 -55.08 -8.73 17.17
N GLN A 282 -54.77 -7.48 16.82
CA GLN A 282 -55.64 -6.33 17.11
C GLN A 282 -56.64 -6.01 15.99
N THR A 283 -56.60 -6.74 14.88
CA THR A 283 -57.52 -6.58 13.73
C THR A 283 -58.56 -7.70 13.60
N LYS A 284 -58.86 -8.41 14.70
CA LYS A 284 -60.01 -9.31 14.82
C LYS A 284 -60.96 -8.83 15.90
#